data_AF-A0AA39IFD7-F1
#
_entry.id   AF-A0AA39IFD7-F1
#
_cell.length_a   1.000
_cell.length_b   1.000
_cell.length_c   1.000
_cell.angle_alpha   90.00
_cell.angle_beta   90.00
_cell.angle_gamma   90.00
#
_symmetry.space_group_name_H-M   'P 1'
#
loop_
_entity.id
_entity.type
_entity.pdbx_description
1 polymer ?
#
loop_
_entity_poly.entity_id
_entity_poly.type
_entity_poly.pdbx_seq_one_letter_code
_entity_poly.pdbx_strand_id
1 'polypeptide(L)'
;MPSLSKAQVKAYFDDEFMRTFPNVVVAPYPYITDITADILMNSMKGLIYCEVDPPRGLLHPVLPFKKEGGSLQFALCANLEERRLTGTWTHMELAKAVSLGYKVHRIFETWTWTTWKDDLFVEYIKEFLKIKQEASGWPRSNMTDEEKDAYLQECEDKMGVRLDREKVIYNPGLRHLAKLALNSFWGKWGQRGNLVSTQFVSTAEEIWSIIRDDRLDLLSVTNITEDLCMITYRKKEGIVSSTVLLQKKTTACLSGTRVTFSVS
;
A
#
# COMPACT_ATOMS: atom_id res chain seq x y z
N MET A 1 7.42 -26.77 -3.15
CA MET A 1 6.86 -25.45 -2.76
C MET A 1 7.18 -24.46 -3.87
N PRO A 2 6.27 -23.56 -4.28
CA PRO A 2 6.55 -22.62 -5.35
C PRO A 2 7.71 -21.71 -4.91
N SER A 3 8.75 -21.65 -5.74
CA SER A 3 9.94 -20.84 -5.53
C SER A 3 9.58 -19.36 -5.43
N LEU A 4 9.79 -18.77 -4.24
CA LEU A 4 9.77 -17.32 -4.05
C LEU A 4 10.93 -16.74 -4.89
N SER A 5 10.61 -16.05 -5.99
CA SER A 5 11.61 -15.40 -6.84
C SER A 5 12.03 -14.06 -6.22
N LYS A 6 13.21 -13.56 -6.61
CA LYS A 6 13.82 -12.28 -6.19
C LYS A 6 12.89 -11.05 -6.25
N ALA A 7 11.71 -11.16 -6.90
CA ALA A 7 10.74 -10.09 -7.04
C ALA A 7 10.02 -9.70 -5.74
N GLN A 8 9.94 -10.57 -4.72
CA GLN A 8 9.14 -10.29 -3.51
C GLN A 8 9.82 -9.45 -2.43
N VAL A 9 11.12 -9.13 -2.59
CA VAL A 9 11.88 -8.35 -1.60
C VAL A 9 12.09 -6.90 -2.02
N LYS A 10 11.63 -6.48 -3.20
CA LYS A 10 11.74 -5.07 -3.64
C LYS A 10 10.59 -4.23 -3.09
N ALA A 11 10.72 -3.88 -1.82
CA ALA A 11 9.97 -2.83 -1.15
C ALA A 11 10.55 -1.46 -1.54
N TYR A 12 10.03 -0.84 -2.61
CA TYR A 12 10.46 0.49 -3.03
C TYR A 12 9.68 1.58 -2.32
N PHE A 13 10.08 1.99 -1.11
CA PHE A 13 9.55 3.21 -0.49
C PHE A 13 10.62 3.86 0.42
N ASP A 14 10.79 5.18 0.28
CA ASP A 14 11.83 6.01 0.90
C ASP A 14 11.33 6.70 2.20
N ASP A 15 12.26 7.08 3.09
CA ASP A 15 12.07 7.91 4.29
C ASP A 15 11.61 9.33 3.88
N GLU A 16 11.98 9.76 2.68
CA GLU A 16 11.46 10.99 2.05
C GLU A 16 9.97 10.91 1.70
N PHE A 17 9.39 9.74 1.43
CA PHE A 17 7.93 9.60 1.22
C PHE A 17 7.12 10.14 2.42
N MET A 18 7.71 10.12 3.61
CA MET A 18 7.07 10.50 4.87
C MET A 18 7.41 11.91 5.36
N ARG A 19 8.47 12.55 4.84
CA ARG A 19 8.95 13.86 5.32
C ARG A 19 9.06 14.94 4.25
N THR A 20 9.23 14.59 2.98
CA THR A 20 9.20 15.56 1.89
C THR A 20 7.83 15.55 1.25
N PHE A 21 7.25 16.74 1.11
CA PHE A 21 6.05 16.91 0.31
C PHE A 21 6.42 16.50 -1.12
N PRO A 22 5.69 15.55 -1.75
CA PRO A 22 5.96 15.24 -3.14
C PRO A 22 5.80 16.52 -3.97
N ASN A 23 6.57 16.61 -5.05
CA ASN A 23 6.27 17.61 -6.06
C ASN A 23 4.95 17.20 -6.70
N VAL A 24 3.89 17.91 -6.31
CA VAL A 24 2.54 17.69 -6.84
C VAL A 24 2.42 18.48 -8.13
N VAL A 25 2.49 17.79 -9.25
CA VAL A 25 2.22 18.39 -10.54
C VAL A 25 0.74 18.19 -10.83
N VAL A 26 -0.08 19.17 -10.43
CA VAL A 26 -1.48 19.31 -10.87
C VAL A 26 -1.49 20.08 -12.19
N ALA A 27 -0.81 19.53 -13.20
CA ALA A 27 -0.92 20.06 -14.54
C ALA A 27 -1.94 19.20 -15.30
N PRO A 28 -2.77 19.79 -16.19
CA PRO A 28 -3.23 19.03 -17.33
C PRO A 28 -1.96 18.69 -18.11
N TYR A 29 -1.33 17.56 -17.79
CA TYR A 29 -0.24 17.04 -18.61
C TYR A 29 -0.83 17.02 -20.01
N PRO A 30 -0.20 17.72 -20.98
CA PRO A 30 -0.83 17.97 -22.26
C PRO A 30 -1.17 16.62 -22.86
N TYR A 31 -2.16 16.61 -23.75
CA TYR A 31 -2.64 15.48 -24.55
C TYR A 31 -1.48 14.79 -25.30
N ILE A 32 -0.56 14.16 -24.58
CA ILE A 32 0.54 13.38 -25.10
C ILE A 32 -0.12 12.07 -25.45
N THR A 33 -0.33 11.90 -26.75
CA THR A 33 -0.98 10.73 -27.34
C THR A 33 -0.22 9.43 -27.03
N ASP A 34 1.05 9.51 -26.62
CA ASP A 34 1.91 8.34 -26.43
C ASP A 34 2.76 8.43 -25.15
N ILE A 35 2.14 8.19 -24.00
CA ILE A 35 2.89 7.93 -22.76
C ILE A 35 3.51 6.54 -22.86
N THR A 36 4.83 6.49 -22.96
CA THR A 36 5.60 5.24 -23.03
C THR A 36 6.06 4.78 -21.66
N ALA A 37 6.41 3.49 -21.55
CA ALA A 37 6.99 2.92 -20.33
C ALA A 37 8.29 3.64 -19.93
N ASP A 38 9.10 4.09 -20.89
CA ASP A 38 10.35 4.80 -20.61
C ASP A 38 10.13 6.17 -19.97
N ILE A 39 9.11 6.91 -20.41
CA ILE A 39 8.75 8.21 -19.81
C ILE A 39 8.29 7.99 -18.36
N LEU A 40 7.47 6.97 -18.12
CA LEU A 40 6.99 6.62 -16.78
C LEU A 40 8.14 6.26 -15.84
N MET A 41 9.10 5.46 -16.31
CA MET A 41 10.23 5.00 -15.51
C MET A 41 11.29 6.08 -15.25
N ASN A 42 11.47 7.03 -16.16
CA ASN A 42 12.54 8.02 -16.06
C ASN A 42 12.08 9.40 -15.56
N SER A 43 10.87 9.83 -15.94
CA SER A 43 10.43 11.22 -15.77
C SER A 43 9.25 11.38 -14.81
N MET A 44 8.54 10.30 -14.47
CA MET A 44 7.35 10.33 -13.61
C MET A 44 7.45 9.37 -12.42
N LYS A 45 8.64 9.26 -11.82
CA LYS A 45 8.88 8.37 -10.67
C LYS A 45 8.03 8.78 -9.46
N GLY A 46 6.96 8.02 -9.23
CA GLY A 46 6.07 8.18 -8.09
C GLY A 46 4.71 7.54 -8.29
N LEU A 47 3.66 8.26 -7.85
CA LEU A 47 2.26 7.87 -7.95
C LEU A 47 1.57 8.71 -9.01
N ILE A 48 0.69 8.08 -9.78
CA ILE A 48 0.05 8.71 -10.94
C ILE A 48 -1.45 8.41 -10.87
N TYR A 49 -2.26 9.45 -10.77
CA TYR A 49 -3.72 9.35 -10.89
C TYR A 49 -4.12 9.61 -12.34
N CYS A 50 -4.66 8.58 -12.99
CA CYS A 50 -4.95 8.61 -14.43
C CYS A 50 -6.13 7.71 -14.83
N GLU A 51 -6.55 7.91 -16.08
CA GLU A 51 -7.43 7.02 -16.83
C GLU A 51 -6.60 6.19 -17.81
N VAL A 52 -6.86 4.89 -17.86
CA VAL A 52 -6.19 3.95 -18.74
C VAL A 52 -7.19 3.08 -19.50
N ASP A 53 -6.87 2.79 -20.75
CA ASP A 53 -7.60 1.85 -21.58
C ASP A 53 -6.81 0.53 -21.66
N PRO A 54 -7.28 -0.55 -21.03
CA PRO A 54 -6.65 -1.87 -21.11
C PRO A 54 -6.67 -2.41 -22.55
N PRO A 55 -5.73 -3.31 -22.93
CA PRO A 55 -5.77 -4.03 -24.20
C PRO A 55 -6.92 -5.05 -24.27
N ARG A 56 -7.24 -5.57 -25.45
CA ARG A 56 -8.21 -6.68 -25.61
C ARG A 56 -7.47 -8.01 -25.49
N GLY A 57 -8.09 -8.99 -24.81
CA GLY A 57 -7.59 -10.36 -24.80
C GLY A 57 -6.32 -10.60 -23.97
N LEU A 58 -6.00 -9.72 -23.02
CA LEU A 58 -4.90 -9.98 -22.09
C LEU A 58 -5.31 -11.00 -21.03
N LEU A 59 -4.59 -12.12 -20.95
CA LEU A 59 -4.92 -13.24 -20.05
C LEU A 59 -4.92 -12.84 -18.57
N HIS A 60 -3.97 -12.00 -18.16
CA HIS A 60 -3.79 -11.56 -16.77
C HIS A 60 -3.80 -10.03 -16.71
N PRO A 61 -4.93 -9.40 -16.31
CA PRO A 61 -4.97 -7.97 -16.06
C PRO A 61 -4.01 -7.61 -14.92
N VAL A 62 -3.30 -6.47 -15.06
CA VAL A 62 -2.20 -6.12 -14.16
C VAL A 62 -2.49 -4.91 -13.28
N LEU A 63 -3.46 -4.07 -13.68
CA LEU A 63 -3.83 -2.90 -12.90
C LEU A 63 -5.03 -3.22 -12.00
N PRO A 64 -4.90 -3.04 -10.68
CA PRO A 64 -6.02 -3.14 -9.78
C PRO A 64 -6.90 -1.89 -9.89
N PHE A 65 -8.20 -2.07 -9.79
CA PHE A 65 -9.14 -0.98 -9.53
C PHE A 65 -10.21 -1.49 -8.55
N LYS A 66 -10.95 -0.58 -7.91
CA LYS A 66 -12.11 -1.00 -7.11
C LYS A 66 -13.39 -0.74 -7.86
N LYS A 67 -14.25 -1.74 -7.89
CA LYS A 67 -15.60 -1.62 -8.40
C LYS A 67 -16.48 -0.89 -7.39
N GLU A 68 -17.61 -0.36 -7.84
CA GLU A 68 -18.73 0.03 -6.99
C GLU A 68 -19.05 -1.11 -6.00
N GLY A 69 -19.06 -0.81 -4.71
CA GLY A 69 -19.15 -1.81 -3.62
C GLY A 69 -17.81 -2.12 -2.92
N GLY A 70 -16.70 -1.55 -3.38
CA GLY A 70 -15.43 -1.53 -2.64
C GLY A 70 -14.55 -2.78 -2.79
N SER A 71 -14.94 -3.75 -3.62
CA SER A 71 -14.10 -4.91 -3.94
C SER A 71 -12.97 -4.53 -4.90
N LEU A 72 -11.73 -4.92 -4.57
CA LEU A 72 -10.58 -4.79 -5.46
C LEU A 72 -10.66 -5.86 -6.56
N GLN A 73 -10.51 -5.45 -7.82
CA GLN A 73 -10.58 -6.33 -8.99
C GLN A 73 -9.42 -6.04 -9.95
N PHE A 74 -9.05 -7.08 -10.69
CA PHE A 74 -8.13 -7.02 -11.83
C PHE A 74 -8.93 -7.42 -13.06
N ALA A 75 -9.35 -6.44 -13.85
CA ALA A 75 -10.15 -6.68 -15.06
C ALA A 75 -9.73 -5.74 -16.19
N LEU A 76 -10.08 -6.09 -17.42
CA LEU A 76 -9.86 -5.26 -18.61
C LEU A 76 -11.02 -4.30 -18.88
N CYS A 77 -12.03 -4.30 -18.03
CA CYS A 77 -13.18 -3.42 -18.08
C CYS A 77 -13.75 -3.14 -16.69
N ALA A 78 -14.20 -1.90 -16.47
CA ALA A 78 -14.82 -1.50 -15.21
C ALA A 78 -16.27 -2.00 -15.13
N ASN A 79 -16.97 -1.97 -16.27
CA ASN A 79 -18.32 -2.51 -16.46
C ASN A 79 -18.41 -3.17 -17.86
N LEU A 80 -19.59 -3.67 -18.24
CA LEU A 80 -19.78 -4.40 -19.52
C LEU A 80 -19.52 -3.53 -20.77
N GLU A 81 -19.56 -2.20 -20.65
CA GLU A 81 -19.55 -1.26 -21.78
C GLU A 81 -18.30 -0.36 -21.78
N GLU A 82 -17.80 0.01 -20.61
CA GLU A 82 -16.66 0.89 -20.38
C GLU A 82 -15.43 0.10 -19.97
N ARG A 83 -14.44 0.14 -20.86
CA ARG A 83 -13.13 -0.49 -20.62
C ARG A 83 -12.18 0.41 -19.85
N ARG A 84 -12.49 1.70 -19.76
CA ARG A 84 -11.65 2.69 -19.13
C ARG A 84 -11.60 2.46 -17.63
N LEU A 85 -10.39 2.33 -17.10
CA LEU A 85 -10.14 2.24 -15.66
C LEU A 85 -9.62 3.59 -15.18
N THR A 86 -10.17 4.06 -14.07
CA THR A 86 -9.68 5.26 -13.38
C THR A 86 -9.08 4.84 -12.05
N GLY A 87 -7.86 5.28 -11.75
CA GLY A 87 -7.17 4.84 -10.56
C GLY A 87 -5.85 5.55 -10.35
N THR A 88 -5.27 5.31 -9.18
CA THR A 88 -3.92 5.77 -8.84
C THR A 88 -3.00 4.56 -8.80
N TRP A 89 -1.95 4.58 -9.61
CA TRP A 89 -0.96 3.50 -9.69
C TRP A 89 0.45 4.05 -9.54
N THR A 90 1.38 3.17 -9.13
CA THR A 90 2.80 3.51 -9.19
C THR A 90 3.24 3.60 -10.65
N HIS A 91 4.23 4.45 -10.91
CA HIS A 91 4.87 4.55 -12.22
C HIS A 91 5.38 3.20 -12.74
N MET A 92 5.83 2.30 -11.85
CA MET A 92 6.29 0.95 -12.21
C MET A 92 5.14 0.05 -12.68
N GLU A 93 4.02 0.02 -11.94
CA GLU A 93 2.82 -0.72 -12.34
C GLU A 93 2.28 -0.19 -13.67
N LEU A 94 2.22 1.13 -13.82
CA LEU A 94 1.73 1.77 -15.04
C LEU A 94 2.67 1.51 -16.22
N ALA A 95 3.99 1.57 -16.04
CA ALA A 95 4.97 1.24 -17.07
C ALA A 95 4.84 -0.22 -17.51
N LYS A 96 4.65 -1.14 -16.55
CA LYS A 96 4.42 -2.56 -16.87
C LYS A 96 3.11 -2.73 -17.64
N ALA A 97 2.04 -2.05 -17.26
CA ALA A 97 0.76 -2.08 -17.97
C ALA A 97 0.93 -1.56 -19.41
N VAL A 98 1.59 -0.41 -19.61
CA VAL A 98 1.85 0.14 -20.95
C VAL A 98 2.65 -0.83 -21.81
N SER A 99 3.66 -1.51 -21.24
CA SER A 99 4.42 -2.56 -21.95
C SER A 99 3.58 -3.75 -22.42
N LEU A 100 2.42 -3.97 -21.77
CA LEU A 100 1.47 -5.03 -22.10
C LEU A 100 0.32 -4.52 -22.99
N GLY A 101 0.41 -3.29 -23.50
CA GLY A 101 -0.55 -2.71 -24.44
C GLY A 101 -1.66 -1.88 -23.82
N TYR A 102 -1.56 -1.51 -22.53
CA TYR A 102 -2.45 -0.51 -21.95
C TYR A 102 -2.11 0.87 -22.53
N LYS A 103 -3.12 1.70 -22.74
CA LYS A 103 -2.94 3.08 -23.21
C LYS A 103 -3.37 4.05 -22.11
N VAL A 104 -2.52 5.00 -21.76
CA VAL A 104 -2.90 6.06 -20.83
C VAL A 104 -3.76 7.07 -21.60
N HIS A 105 -5.00 7.24 -21.19
CA HIS A 105 -5.94 8.15 -21.83
C HIS A 105 -5.77 9.58 -21.32
N ARG A 106 -5.66 9.73 -19.99
CA ARG A 106 -5.55 11.04 -19.34
C ARG A 106 -4.83 10.92 -18.01
N ILE A 107 -3.89 11.82 -17.72
CA ILE A 107 -3.33 12.00 -16.38
C ILE A 107 -4.04 13.17 -15.70
N PHE A 108 -4.47 12.97 -14.46
CA PHE A 108 -5.09 14.01 -13.63
C PHE A 108 -4.08 14.64 -12.68
N GLU A 109 -3.23 13.82 -12.05
CA GLU A 109 -2.28 14.28 -11.04
C GLU A 109 -1.11 13.31 -10.97
N THR A 110 0.10 13.86 -10.82
CA THR A 110 1.32 13.09 -10.63
C THR A 110 1.99 13.57 -9.34
N TRP A 111 2.28 12.63 -8.45
CA TRP A 111 3.11 12.85 -7.26
C TRP A 111 4.47 12.25 -7.54
N THR A 112 5.50 13.08 -7.66
CA THR A 112 6.87 12.63 -7.89
C THR A 112 7.77 12.92 -6.71
N TRP A 113 8.74 12.03 -6.52
CA TRP A 113 9.82 12.18 -5.55
C TRP A 113 11.15 12.28 -6.31
N THR A 114 12.00 13.21 -5.87
CA THR A 114 13.33 13.43 -6.44
C THR A 114 14.31 12.35 -6.02
N THR A 115 14.20 11.91 -4.76
CA THR A 115 15.06 10.89 -4.18
C THR A 115 14.33 9.56 -4.13
N TRP A 116 15.04 8.48 -4.48
CA TRP A 116 14.56 7.11 -4.36
C TRP A 116 15.65 6.25 -3.75
N LYS A 117 15.31 5.59 -2.64
CA LYS A 117 16.13 4.56 -2.01
C LYS A 117 15.45 3.20 -2.11
N ASP A 118 16.24 2.18 -2.38
CA ASP A 118 15.79 0.79 -2.45
C ASP A 118 16.25 -0.06 -1.26
N ASP A 119 16.85 0.56 -0.24
CA ASP A 119 17.45 -0.09 0.93
C ASP A 119 16.74 0.16 2.26
N LEU A 120 15.76 1.08 2.32
CA LEU A 120 15.17 1.59 3.56
C LEU A 120 14.70 0.49 4.53
N PHE A 121 14.02 -0.53 4.01
CA PHE A 121 13.48 -1.64 4.81
C PHE A 121 14.23 -2.95 4.59
N VAL A 122 15.27 -2.94 3.76
CA VAL A 122 15.97 -4.17 3.36
C VAL A 122 16.59 -4.84 4.58
N GLU A 123 17.29 -4.09 5.43
CA GLU A 123 17.93 -4.65 6.62
C GLU A 123 16.91 -5.12 7.67
N TYR A 124 15.83 -4.36 7.89
CA TYR A 124 14.72 -4.81 8.75
C TYR A 124 14.10 -6.12 8.25
N ILE A 125 13.79 -6.21 6.95
CA ILE A 125 13.18 -7.40 6.35
C ILE A 125 14.15 -8.58 6.42
N LYS A 126 15.43 -8.39 6.11
CA LYS A 126 16.47 -9.42 6.19
C LYS A 126 16.61 -9.98 7.59
N GLU A 127 16.64 -9.13 8.62
CA GLU A 127 16.78 -9.55 10.01
C GLU A 127 15.62 -10.47 10.44
N PHE A 128 14.37 -10.05 10.22
CA PHE A 128 13.23 -10.89 10.58
C PHE A 128 13.07 -12.12 9.67
N LEU A 129 13.54 -12.06 8.42
CA LEU A 129 13.57 -13.22 7.54
C LEU A 129 14.62 -14.24 8.02
N LYS A 130 15.80 -13.78 8.48
CA LYS A 130 16.83 -14.61 9.13
C LYS A 130 16.25 -15.35 10.33
N ILE A 131 15.71 -14.62 11.30
CA ILE A 131 15.13 -15.18 12.53
C ILE A 131 14.03 -16.19 12.19
N LYS A 132 13.14 -15.86 11.25
CA LYS A 132 12.06 -16.75 10.81
C LYS A 132 12.60 -18.05 10.20
N GLN A 133 13.65 -17.96 9.39
CA GLN A 133 14.21 -19.12 8.70
C GLN A 133 14.99 -20.01 9.67
N GLU A 134 15.80 -19.43 10.55
CA GLU A 134 16.52 -20.15 11.62
C GLU A 134 15.54 -20.86 12.56
N ALA A 135 14.50 -20.16 13.02
CA ALA A 135 13.47 -20.72 13.90
C ALA A 135 12.57 -21.76 13.21
N SER A 136 12.62 -21.90 11.89
CA SER A 136 11.91 -22.99 11.18
C SER A 136 12.64 -24.33 11.28
N GLY A 137 13.90 -24.33 11.75
CA GLY A 137 14.74 -25.52 11.77
C GLY A 137 15.10 -26.02 10.38
N TRP A 138 15.73 -27.20 10.32
CA TRP A 138 16.15 -27.82 9.07
C TRP A 138 14.95 -28.37 8.29
N PRO A 139 14.93 -28.24 6.94
CA PRO A 139 13.85 -28.75 6.10
C PRO A 139 13.58 -30.26 6.24
N ARG A 140 14.63 -31.04 6.49
CA ARG A 140 14.57 -32.49 6.72
C ARG A 140 15.35 -32.84 7.99
N SER A 141 14.85 -33.80 8.75
CA SER A 141 15.45 -34.25 10.01
C SER A 141 16.80 -34.96 9.82
N ASN A 142 17.04 -35.55 8.65
CA ASN A 142 18.19 -36.40 8.33
C ASN A 142 19.10 -35.79 7.24
N MET A 143 19.34 -34.47 7.28
CA MET A 143 20.23 -33.82 6.32
C MET A 143 21.70 -34.08 6.63
N THR A 144 22.48 -34.40 5.59
CA THR A 144 23.95 -34.42 5.69
C THR A 144 24.50 -33.01 5.85
N ASP A 145 25.76 -32.90 6.23
CA ASP A 145 26.39 -31.60 6.42
C ASP A 145 26.52 -30.83 5.10
N GLU A 146 26.75 -31.52 3.98
CA GLU A 146 26.76 -30.93 2.63
C GLU A 146 25.37 -30.40 2.24
N GLU A 147 24.30 -31.12 2.57
CA GLU A 147 22.93 -30.67 2.29
C GLU A 147 22.56 -29.44 3.12
N LYS A 148 23.05 -29.35 4.36
CA LYS A 148 22.86 -28.17 5.21
C LYS A 148 23.59 -26.96 4.64
N ASP A 149 24.83 -27.13 4.22
CA ASP A 149 25.63 -26.04 3.62
C ASP A 149 25.02 -25.57 2.29
N ALA A 150 24.53 -26.50 1.46
CA ALA A 150 23.79 -26.15 0.24
C ALA A 150 22.52 -25.33 0.54
N TYR A 151 21.79 -25.66 1.60
CA TYR A 151 20.61 -24.92 2.02
C TYR A 151 20.95 -23.51 2.55
N LEU A 152 22.05 -23.36 3.29
CA LEU A 152 22.53 -22.05 3.75
C LEU A 152 22.89 -21.16 2.55
N GLN A 153 23.61 -21.72 1.57
CA GLN A 153 23.97 -21.00 0.34
C GLN A 153 22.72 -20.62 -0.47
N GLU A 154 21.75 -21.52 -0.59
CA GLU A 154 20.49 -21.24 -1.29
C GLU A 154 19.73 -20.06 -0.63
N CYS A 155 19.75 -19.97 0.70
CA CYS A 155 19.15 -18.87 1.43
C CYS A 155 19.87 -17.54 1.15
N GLU A 156 21.20 -17.53 1.11
CA GLU A 156 21.99 -16.35 0.76
C GLU A 156 21.76 -15.93 -0.70
N ASP A 157 21.76 -16.87 -1.64
CA ASP A 157 21.63 -16.59 -3.08
C ASP A 157 20.23 -16.09 -3.47
N LYS A 158 19.18 -16.66 -2.86
CA LYS A 158 17.79 -16.34 -3.21
C LYS A 158 17.23 -15.19 -2.39
N MET A 159 17.53 -15.14 -1.10
CA MET A 159 16.95 -14.18 -0.16
C MET A 159 17.92 -13.08 0.26
N GLY A 160 19.23 -13.24 0.02
CA GLY A 160 20.25 -12.29 0.47
C GLY A 160 20.45 -12.33 1.98
N VAL A 161 20.13 -13.46 2.62
CA VAL A 161 20.16 -13.63 4.08
C VAL A 161 21.13 -14.75 4.44
N ARG A 162 22.16 -14.43 5.22
CA ARG A 162 23.10 -15.40 5.77
C ARG A 162 22.58 -15.92 7.12
N LEU A 163 22.31 -17.22 7.17
CA LEU A 163 21.84 -17.92 8.36
C LEU A 163 23.02 -18.44 9.19
N ASP A 164 22.87 -18.48 10.50
CA ASP A 164 23.85 -19.06 11.42
C ASP A 164 23.53 -20.55 11.60
N ARG A 165 24.41 -21.44 11.15
CA ARG A 165 24.21 -22.90 11.17
C ARG A 165 23.80 -23.44 12.54
N GLU A 166 24.35 -22.88 13.62
CA GLU A 166 24.07 -23.28 15.00
C GLU A 166 22.69 -22.81 15.51
N LYS A 167 22.13 -21.74 14.92
CA LYS A 167 20.84 -21.17 15.32
C LYS A 167 19.67 -21.75 14.54
N VAL A 168 19.92 -22.59 13.53
CA VAL A 168 18.86 -23.31 12.78
C VAL A 168 18.27 -24.41 13.66
N ILE A 169 17.39 -23.99 14.56
CA ILE A 169 16.73 -24.82 15.56
C ILE A 169 15.23 -24.55 15.47
N TYR A 170 14.45 -25.62 15.41
CA TYR A 170 13.00 -25.52 15.35
C TYR A 170 12.45 -24.83 16.61
N ASN A 171 11.90 -23.63 16.45
CA ASN A 171 11.27 -22.83 17.49
C ASN A 171 9.97 -22.20 16.96
N PRO A 172 8.80 -22.80 17.23
CA PRO A 172 7.54 -22.35 16.65
C PRO A 172 7.13 -20.95 17.16
N GLY A 173 7.46 -20.60 18.41
CA GLY A 173 7.12 -19.31 19.00
C GLY A 173 7.92 -18.16 18.38
N LEU A 174 9.24 -18.32 18.30
CA LEU A 174 10.11 -17.32 17.68
C LEU A 174 9.80 -17.14 16.20
N ARG A 175 9.56 -18.25 15.50
CA ARG A 175 9.13 -18.22 14.10
C ARG A 175 7.81 -17.46 13.92
N HIS A 176 6.87 -17.64 14.85
CA HIS A 176 5.59 -16.92 14.82
C HIS A 176 5.81 -15.41 15.00
N LEU A 177 6.61 -14.99 15.98
CA LEU A 177 6.92 -13.58 16.22
C LEU A 177 7.62 -12.93 15.02
N ALA A 178 8.60 -13.61 14.43
CA ALA A 178 9.29 -13.09 13.25
C ALA A 178 8.37 -12.97 12.03
N LYS A 179 7.48 -13.97 11.82
CA LYS A 179 6.45 -13.88 10.78
C LYS A 179 5.46 -12.75 11.05
N LEU A 180 5.06 -12.54 12.30
CA LEU A 180 4.17 -11.47 12.71
C LEU A 180 4.82 -10.11 12.44
N ALA A 181 6.09 -9.90 12.82
CA ALA A 181 6.82 -8.68 12.56
C ALA A 181 6.88 -8.33 11.06
N LEU A 182 7.13 -9.32 10.19
CA LEU A 182 7.12 -9.14 8.74
C LEU A 182 5.73 -8.75 8.21
N ASN A 183 4.67 -9.40 8.68
CA ASN A 183 3.30 -9.16 8.19
C ASN A 183 2.71 -7.85 8.75
N SER A 184 2.89 -7.60 10.04
CA SER A 184 2.37 -6.42 10.74
C SER A 184 3.07 -5.15 10.29
N PHE A 185 4.34 -5.23 9.86
CA PHE A 185 5.06 -4.11 9.30
C PHE A 185 4.30 -3.48 8.11
N TRP A 186 3.95 -4.30 7.11
CA TRP A 186 3.19 -3.85 5.95
C TRP A 186 1.80 -3.32 6.30
N GLY A 187 1.12 -3.98 7.24
CA GLY A 187 -0.20 -3.54 7.71
C GLY A 187 -0.15 -2.18 8.43
N LYS A 188 0.91 -1.94 9.22
CA LYS A 188 1.12 -0.67 9.93
C LYS A 188 1.51 0.44 8.98
N TRP A 189 2.38 0.15 8.01
CA TRP A 189 2.81 1.10 6.99
C TRP A 189 1.64 1.56 6.10
N GLY A 190 0.78 0.63 5.70
CA GLY A 190 -0.45 0.91 4.95
C GLY A 190 -1.64 1.34 5.82
N GLN A 191 -1.46 1.57 7.12
CA GLN A 191 -2.56 1.90 8.00
C GLN A 191 -3.11 3.28 7.65
N ARG A 192 -4.43 3.35 7.44
CA ARG A 192 -5.14 4.62 7.23
C ARG A 192 -4.91 5.55 8.43
N GLY A 193 -4.41 6.76 8.18
CA GLY A 193 -4.17 7.74 9.25
C GLY A 193 -5.43 8.41 9.83
N ASN A 194 -6.60 8.25 9.19
CA ASN A 194 -7.86 8.81 9.66
C ASN A 194 -8.86 7.70 10.02
N LEU A 195 -8.63 7.06 11.17
CA LEU A 195 -9.49 6.00 11.70
C LEU A 195 -10.67 6.61 12.45
N VAL A 196 -11.81 5.94 12.35
CA VAL A 196 -12.95 6.18 13.21
C VAL A 196 -12.57 5.77 14.63
N SER A 197 -12.78 6.68 15.57
CA SER A 197 -12.55 6.47 17.00
C SER A 197 -13.88 6.38 17.72
N THR A 198 -13.96 5.48 18.69
CA THR A 198 -15.12 5.31 19.55
C THR A 198 -14.68 5.57 20.98
N GLN A 199 -15.41 6.44 21.67
CA GLN A 199 -15.18 6.76 23.07
C GLN A 199 -16.47 6.57 23.86
N PHE A 200 -16.34 6.00 25.05
CA PHE A 200 -17.41 5.90 26.02
C PHE A 200 -17.24 7.05 27.01
N VAL A 201 -18.30 7.86 27.16
CA VAL A 201 -18.29 9.07 27.97
C VAL A 201 -19.50 9.04 28.90
N SER A 202 -19.29 9.41 30.16
CA SER A 202 -20.35 9.44 31.18
C SER A 202 -20.68 10.86 31.65
N THR A 203 -19.91 11.85 31.21
CA THR A 203 -20.08 13.24 31.62
C THR A 203 -20.49 14.12 30.43
N ALA A 204 -21.36 15.10 30.69
CA ALA A 204 -21.77 16.06 29.68
C ALA A 204 -20.58 16.89 29.16
N GLU A 205 -19.58 17.17 30.00
CA GLU A 205 -18.39 17.95 29.62
C GLU A 205 -17.54 17.25 28.56
N GLU A 206 -17.32 15.95 28.71
CA GLU A 206 -16.61 15.13 27.72
C GLU A 206 -17.36 15.11 26.38
N ILE A 207 -18.69 14.93 26.42
CA ILE A 207 -19.56 14.98 25.24
C ILE A 207 -19.39 16.33 24.53
N TRP A 208 -19.51 17.43 25.26
CA TRP A 208 -19.40 18.77 24.70
C TRP A 208 -18.01 19.07 24.16
N SER A 209 -16.95 18.55 24.78
CA SER A 209 -15.57 18.75 24.31
C SER A 209 -15.36 18.17 22.91
N ILE A 210 -15.96 17.02 22.61
CA ILE A 210 -15.85 16.34 21.32
C ILE A 210 -16.73 17.02 20.27
N ILE A 211 -17.96 17.42 20.65
CA ILE A 211 -18.90 18.10 19.75
C ILE A 211 -18.37 19.47 19.31
N ARG A 212 -17.69 20.19 20.21
CA ARG A 212 -17.16 21.53 19.92
C ARG A 212 -15.77 21.52 19.29
N ASP A 213 -15.10 20.37 19.22
CA ASP A 213 -13.80 20.30 18.56
C ASP A 213 -14.00 20.38 17.04
N ASP A 214 -13.73 21.56 16.49
CA ASP A 214 -13.79 21.82 15.05
C ASP A 214 -12.83 20.95 14.24
N ARG A 215 -11.92 20.21 14.88
CA ARG A 215 -11.02 19.26 14.23
C ARG A 215 -11.64 17.88 14.04
N LEU A 216 -12.80 17.61 14.65
CA LEU A 216 -13.45 16.32 14.62
C LEU A 216 -14.75 16.37 13.81
N ASP A 217 -14.97 15.31 13.02
CA ASP A 217 -16.25 14.98 12.44
C ASP A 217 -16.95 13.99 13.36
N LEU A 218 -18.03 14.45 13.99
CA LEU A 218 -18.92 13.60 14.78
C LEU A 218 -19.72 12.70 13.83
N LEU A 219 -19.66 11.38 14.04
CA LEU A 219 -20.35 10.40 13.19
C LEU A 219 -21.62 9.88 13.86
N SER A 220 -21.56 9.57 15.16
CA SER A 220 -22.72 9.11 15.91
C SER A 220 -22.56 9.39 17.40
N VAL A 221 -23.69 9.63 18.07
CA VAL A 221 -23.81 9.61 19.53
C VAL A 221 -24.92 8.63 19.86
N THR A 222 -24.59 7.59 20.62
CA THR A 222 -25.52 6.54 21.00
C THR A 222 -25.54 6.41 22.51
N ASN A 223 -26.68 6.67 23.14
CA ASN A 223 -26.84 6.39 24.57
C ASN A 223 -26.92 4.89 24.78
N ILE A 224 -26.04 4.35 25.63
CA ILE A 224 -26.04 2.92 25.99
C ILE A 224 -26.84 2.73 27.27
N THR A 225 -26.62 3.59 28.26
CA THR A 225 -27.38 3.66 29.51
C THR A 225 -27.72 5.12 29.83
N GLU A 226 -28.42 5.37 30.93
CA GLU A 226 -28.78 6.72 31.38
C GLU A 226 -27.53 7.60 31.61
N ASP A 227 -26.44 7.01 32.11
CA ASP A 227 -25.18 7.71 32.44
C ASP A 227 -24.01 7.36 31.51
N LEU A 228 -24.25 6.70 30.37
CA LEU A 228 -23.18 6.29 29.45
C LEU A 228 -23.58 6.50 27.99
N CYS A 229 -22.79 7.33 27.31
CA CYS A 229 -22.89 7.58 25.88
C CYS A 229 -21.68 7.00 25.16
N MET A 230 -21.93 6.41 23.99
CA MET A 230 -20.90 6.03 23.03
C MET A 230 -20.87 7.07 21.92
N ILE A 231 -19.74 7.76 21.80
CA ILE A 231 -19.49 8.74 20.76
C ILE A 231 -18.53 8.15 19.74
N THR A 232 -18.92 8.20 18.48
CA THR A 232 -18.09 7.82 17.35
C THR A 232 -17.73 9.08 16.57
N TYR A 233 -16.44 9.31 16.36
CA TYR A 233 -15.94 10.49 15.66
C TYR A 233 -14.71 10.14 14.80
N ARG A 234 -14.29 11.11 13.98
CA ARG A 234 -13.14 11.02 13.08
C ARG A 234 -12.44 12.37 12.99
N LYS A 235 -11.17 12.46 12.60
CA LYS A 235 -10.54 13.76 12.33
C LYS A 235 -11.00 14.33 10.97
N LYS A 236 -11.28 15.64 10.92
CA LYS A 236 -11.62 16.36 9.69
C LYS A 236 -10.49 16.30 8.67
N GLU A 237 -10.86 16.18 7.40
CA GLU A 237 -9.94 15.87 6.31
C GLU A 237 -8.82 16.91 6.12
N GLY A 238 -9.12 18.20 6.32
CA GLY A 238 -8.17 19.30 6.15
C GLY A 238 -7.12 19.44 7.25
N ILE A 239 -7.23 18.69 8.35
CA ILE A 239 -6.31 18.76 9.50
C ILE A 239 -5.38 17.54 9.54
N VAL A 240 -5.63 16.54 8.70
CA VAL A 240 -4.78 15.35 8.60
C VAL A 240 -3.62 15.62 7.66
N SER A 241 -2.39 15.25 8.09
CA SER A 241 -1.15 15.40 7.30
C SER A 241 -1.33 14.97 5.84
N SER A 242 -0.67 15.67 4.92
CA SER A 242 -0.66 15.43 3.46
C SER A 242 -0.38 13.96 3.07
N THR A 243 0.36 13.21 3.89
CA THR A 243 0.54 11.76 3.77
C THR A 243 -0.78 10.98 3.75
N VAL A 244 -1.76 11.41 4.54
CA VAL A 244 -3.10 10.80 4.58
C VAL A 244 -3.95 11.19 3.37
N LEU A 245 -3.68 12.34 2.75
CA LEU A 245 -4.32 12.73 1.48
C LEU A 245 -3.81 11.88 0.30
N LEU A 246 -2.52 11.50 0.29
CA LEU A 246 -1.96 10.54 -0.68
C LEU A 246 -2.50 9.13 -0.48
N GLN A 247 -2.53 8.65 0.77
CA GLN A 247 -3.18 7.39 1.15
C GLN A 247 -4.67 7.41 0.80
N LYS A 248 -5.34 8.56 0.95
CA LYS A 248 -6.72 8.71 0.53
C LYS A 248 -6.85 8.83 -0.97
N LYS A 249 -6.03 9.49 -1.78
CA LYS A 249 -6.26 9.51 -3.25
C LYS A 249 -6.03 8.14 -3.90
N THR A 250 -5.09 7.36 -3.38
CA THR A 250 -5.00 5.91 -3.63
C THR A 250 -6.20 5.13 -3.09
N THR A 251 -6.92 5.65 -2.09
CA THR A 251 -8.12 5.08 -1.45
C THR A 251 -9.43 5.88 -1.71
N ALA A 252 -9.50 6.85 -2.63
CA ALA A 252 -10.61 7.81 -2.84
C ALA A 252 -10.95 7.93 -4.33
N CYS A 253 -10.14 7.32 -5.19
CA CYS A 253 -10.65 6.59 -6.36
C CYS A 253 -11.65 5.47 -5.98
N LEU A 254 -12.10 5.38 -4.72
CA LEU A 254 -12.93 4.33 -4.12
C LEU A 254 -14.35 4.77 -3.73
N SER A 255 -14.72 6.01 -4.02
CA SER A 255 -16.12 6.44 -3.98
C SER A 255 -16.31 7.40 -5.13
N GLY A 256 -16.93 6.93 -6.22
CA GLY A 256 -17.36 7.81 -7.30
C GLY A 256 -18.30 8.86 -6.74
N THR A 257 -17.81 10.07 -6.54
CA THR A 257 -18.66 11.25 -6.39
C THR A 257 -17.90 12.42 -6.99
N ARG A 258 -18.32 12.84 -8.19
CA ARG A 258 -17.99 14.16 -8.73
C ARG A 258 -18.48 15.20 -7.72
N VAL A 259 -17.58 15.89 -7.05
CA VAL A 259 -17.92 17.18 -6.44
C VAL A 259 -17.84 18.21 -7.57
N THR A 260 -18.95 18.42 -8.26
CA THR A 260 -19.13 19.61 -9.09
C THR A 260 -19.37 20.79 -8.17
N PHE A 261 -18.40 21.71 -8.09
CA PHE A 261 -18.66 23.05 -7.56
C PHE A 261 -19.42 23.82 -8.63
N SER A 262 -20.75 23.93 -8.47
CA SER A 262 -21.50 25.01 -9.11
C SER A 262 -21.43 26.22 -8.20
N VAL A 263 -20.64 27.21 -8.60
CA VAL A 263 -20.75 28.55 -8.02
C VAL A 263 -22.03 29.16 -8.58
N SER A 264 -23.01 29.38 -7.70
CA SER A 264 -24.11 30.33 -7.92
C SER A 264 -23.81 31.56 -7.09
#